data_AF-A0A846D212-F1
#
_entry.id   AF-A0A846D212-F1
#
_cell.length_a   1.000
_cell.length_b   1.000
_cell.length_c   1.000
_cell.angle_alpha   90.00
_cell.angle_beta   90.00
_cell.angle_gamma   90.00
#
_symmetry.space_group_name_H-M   'P 1'
#
loop_
_entity.id
_entity.type
_entity.pdbx_description
1 polymer ?
#
loop_
_entity_poly.entity_id
_entity_poly.type
_entity_poly.pdbx_seq_one_letter_code
_entity_poly.pdbx_strand_id
1 'polypeptide(L)' 'MLSDFSGQNLQGRSFKGQNLTGANFNHADLRGVDFTNALLKGATFSHARSGLRY' A
#
# COMPACT_ATOMS: atom_id res chain seq x y z
N MET A 1 15.60 3.49 2.83
CA MET A 1 15.40 2.47 1.78
C MET A 1 14.01 2.69 1.24
N LEU A 2 13.87 3.03 -0.04
CA LEU A 2 12.55 3.22 -0.66
C LEU A 2 11.87 1.85 -0.74
N SER A 3 10.67 1.72 -0.18
CA SER A 3 9.92 0.47 -0.20
C SER A 3 9.13 0.38 -1.51
N ASP A 4 9.54 -0.52 -2.39
CA ASP A 4 8.84 -0.78 -3.65
C ASP A 4 7.88 -1.96 -3.50
N PHE A 5 6.58 -1.64 -3.62
CA PHE A 5 5.47 -2.59 -3.60
C PHE A 5 4.73 -2.64 -4.95
N SER A 6 5.31 -2.04 -5.99
CA SER A 6 4.61 -1.92 -7.27
C SER A 6 4.27 -3.29 -7.89
N GLY A 7 3.05 -3.39 -8.44
CA GLY A 7 2.53 -4.61 -9.05
C GLY A 7 2.26 -5.79 -8.09
N GLN A 8 2.51 -5.64 -6.78
CA GLN A 8 2.35 -6.74 -5.84
C GLN A 8 0.89 -6.99 -5.47
N ASN A 9 0.54 -8.25 -5.23
CA ASN A 9 -0.69 -8.61 -4.54
C ASN A 9 -0.47 -8.48 -3.02
N LEU A 10 -1.02 -7.42 -2.43
CA LEU A 10 -0.91 -7.13 -1.00
C LEU A 10 -2.24 -7.38 -0.27
N GLN A 11 -3.21 -8.02 -0.90
CA GLN A 11 -4.55 -8.15 -0.35
C GLN A 11 -4.55 -8.65 1.10
N GLY A 12 -5.22 -7.93 2.00
CA GLY A 12 -5.32 -8.32 3.41
C GLY A 12 -4.06 -8.12 4.25
N ARG A 13 -2.96 -7.58 3.71
CA ARG A 13 -1.77 -7.26 4.51
C ARG A 13 -2.06 -6.12 5.48
N SER A 14 -1.37 -6.14 6.62
CA SER A 14 -1.33 -5.00 7.53
C SER A 14 0.00 -4.27 7.43
N PHE A 15 -0.08 -2.97 7.14
CA PHE A 15 1.00 -2.00 7.26
C PHE A 15 0.76 -1.05 8.44
N LYS A 16 -0.01 -1.49 9.44
CA LYS A 16 -0.41 -0.66 10.58
C LYS A 16 0.81 -0.07 11.30
N GLY A 17 0.80 1.25 11.47
CA GLY A 17 1.86 1.99 12.18
C GLY A 17 3.20 2.10 11.43
N GLN A 18 3.31 1.59 10.21
CA GLN A 18 4.59 1.58 9.49
C GLN A 18 4.93 2.94 8.87
N ASN A 19 6.22 3.27 8.83
CA ASN A 19 6.70 4.39 8.03
C ASN A 19 6.90 3.95 6.57
N LEU A 20 5.96 4.36 5.72
CA LEU A 20 5.91 4.09 4.28
C LEU A 20 6.10 5.39 3.47
N THR A 21 6.82 6.37 4.05
CA THR A 21 7.13 7.63 3.37
C THR A 21 7.89 7.34 2.08
N GLY A 22 7.36 7.81 0.94
CA GLY A 22 7.93 7.56 -0.38
C GLY A 22 7.77 6.13 -0.91
N ALA A 23 6.93 5.29 -0.30
CA ALA A 23 6.70 3.94 -0.79
C ALA A 23 5.94 3.93 -2.13
N ASN A 24 6.31 3.01 -3.02
CA ASN A 24 5.66 2.86 -4.32
C ASN A 24 4.64 1.72 -4.28
N PHE A 25 3.35 2.02 -4.35
CA PHE A 25 2.26 1.04 -4.47
C PHE A 25 1.61 1.03 -5.86
N ASN A 26 2.29 1.57 -6.88
CA ASN A 26 1.70 1.66 -8.22
C ASN A 26 1.37 0.26 -8.75
N HIS A 27 0.19 0.10 -9.36
CA HIS A 27 -0.32 -1.18 -9.87
C HIS A 27 -0.52 -2.30 -8.82
N ALA A 28 -0.39 -2.01 -7.52
CA ALA A 28 -0.57 -3.02 -6.48
C ALA A 28 -2.05 -3.35 -6.23
N ASP A 29 -2.35 -4.59 -5.81
CA ASP A 29 -3.67 -4.96 -5.30
C ASP A 29 -3.70 -4.78 -3.78
N LEU A 30 -4.35 -3.72 -3.34
CA LEU A 30 -4.43 -3.25 -1.96
C LEU A 30 -5.79 -3.58 -1.30
N ARG A 31 -6.62 -4.44 -1.91
CA ARG A 31 -7.94 -4.74 -1.34
C ARG A 31 -7.81 -5.36 0.05
N GLY A 32 -8.48 -4.76 1.03
CA GLY A 32 -8.40 -5.15 2.44
C GLY A 32 -7.05 -4.89 3.12
N VAL A 33 -6.17 -4.08 2.53
CA VAL A 33 -4.94 -3.67 3.21
C VAL A 33 -5.25 -2.73 4.37
N ASP A 34 -4.65 -2.98 5.53
CA ASP A 34 -4.75 -2.12 6.71
C ASP A 34 -3.58 -1.13 6.75
N PHE A 35 -3.86 0.14 6.46
CA PHE A 35 -2.92 1.26 6.57
C PHE A 35 -3.12 2.10 7.84
N THR A 36 -3.85 1.62 8.84
CA THR A 36 -4.14 2.37 10.08
C THR A 36 -2.84 2.89 10.71
N ASN A 37 -2.76 4.18 11.01
CA ASN A 37 -1.58 4.85 11.57
C ASN A 37 -0.29 4.74 10.74
N ALA A 38 -0.33 4.33 9.47
CA ALA A 38 0.85 4.32 8.61
C ALA A 38 1.21 5.74 8.13
N LEU A 39 2.52 6.04 8.02
CA LEU A 39 2.99 7.29 7.42
C LEU A 39 3.12 7.10 5.91
N LEU A 40 2.25 7.72 5.12
CA LEU A 40 2.18 7.57 3.66
C LEU A 40 2.62 8.83 2.90
N LYS A 41 3.35 9.75 3.55
CA LYS A 41 3.77 11.01 2.93
C LYS A 41 4.60 10.71 1.67
N GLY A 42 4.17 11.21 0.52
CA GLY A 42 4.85 10.98 -0.76
C GLY A 42 4.76 9.55 -1.30
N ALA A 43 3.95 8.68 -0.71
CA ALA A 43 3.68 7.36 -1.30
C ALA A 43 2.83 7.50 -2.57
N THR A 44 3.07 6.64 -3.56
CA THR A 44 2.35 6.64 -4.84
C THR A 44 1.44 5.43 -4.97
N PHE A 45 0.26 5.62 -5.56
CA PHE A 45 -0.80 4.60 -5.66
C PHE A 45 -1.40 4.52 -7.08
N SER A 46 -0.67 4.98 -8.09
CA SER A 46 -1.18 5.04 -9.47
C SER A 46 -1.57 3.65 -9.95
N HIS A 47 -2.79 3.50 -10.47
CA HIS A 47 -3.36 2.21 -10.90
C HIS A 47 -3.46 1.13 -9.81
N ALA A 48 -3.33 1.48 -8.53
CA ALA A 48 -3.54 0.53 -7.44
C ALA A 48 -5.02 0.13 -7.36
N ARG A 49 -5.30 -1.13 -7.05
CA ARG A 49 -6.65 -1.64 -6.82
C ARG A 49 -6.95 -1.56 -5.32
N SER A 50 -7.87 -0.69 -4.94
CA SER A 50 -8.38 -0.60 -3.56
C SER A 50 -9.83 -1.06 -3.48
N GLY A 51 -10.31 -1.35 -2.27
CA GLY A 51 -11.67 -1.82 -2.03
C GLY A 51 -11.75 -3.01 -1.07
N LEU A 52 -12.95 -3.58 -0.93
CA LEU A 52 -13.17 -4.77 -0.12
C LEU A 52 -12.61 -6.02 -0.83
N ARG A 53 -12.23 -7.03 -0.06
CA ARG A 53 -11.88 -8.36 -0.57
C ARG A 53 -13.18 -9.07 -0.96
N TYR A 54 -13.50 -9.03 -2.24
CA TYR A 54 -14.50 -9.87 -2.89
C TYR A 54 -13.92 -10.44 -4.18
#